data_AF-A0AAD9TUN4-F1
#
_entry.id   AF-A0AAD9TUN4-F1
#
_cell.length_a   1.000
_cell.length_b   1.000
_cell.length_c   1.000
_cell.angle_alpha   90.00
_cell.angle_beta   90.00
_cell.angle_gamma   90.00
#
_symmetry.space_group_name_H-M   'P 1'
#
loop_
_entity.id
_entity.type
_entity.pdbx_description
1 polymer ?
#
loop_
_entity_poly.entity_id
_entity_poly.type
_entity_poly.pdbx_seq_one_letter_code
_entity_poly.pdbx_strand_id
1 'polypeptide(L)'
;MYNSIGLQTPRGSGTNGYIQTNKFFVRAKTGRVTENTKGFEAGQGMTGVTRKTNKDILEHERKRQIQLKLTVLEDKLVDQGYTEAEIVEKLQEARKTLEAFVALEDSGRSTAIVVAGTKVSETETHKIADLLLERRNRWKHLGLSWNRDD
;
A
#
# COMPACT_ATOMS: atom_id res chain seq x y z
N MET A 1 3.78 33.44 29.57
CA MET A 1 4.05 32.51 28.45
C MET A 1 4.79 31.31 28.99
N TYR A 2 4.41 30.10 28.60
CA TYR A 2 5.11 28.86 28.95
C TYR A 2 5.40 28.09 27.66
N ASN A 3 6.62 27.62 27.46
CA ASN A 3 7.07 26.99 26.21
C ASN A 3 6.74 27.79 24.94
N SER A 4 6.84 29.12 25.00
CA SER A 4 6.45 30.05 23.91
C SER A 4 5.01 29.88 23.41
N ILE A 5 4.13 29.30 24.22
CA ILE A 5 2.71 29.08 23.90
C ILE A 5 1.85 29.93 24.86
N GLY A 6 0.79 30.51 24.30
CA GLY A 6 -0.21 31.28 25.03
C GLY A 6 0.08 32.78 25.19
N LEU A 7 -0.65 33.44 26.09
CA LEU A 7 -0.59 34.88 26.29
C LEU A 7 0.58 35.31 27.19
N GLN A 8 1.11 36.51 26.95
CA GLN A 8 2.13 37.12 27.82
C GLN A 8 1.54 37.55 29.15
N THR A 9 0.39 38.22 29.12
CA THR A 9 -0.43 38.49 30.30
C THR A 9 -1.91 38.30 29.93
N PRO A 10 -2.76 37.81 30.83
CA PRO A 10 -4.20 37.70 30.59
C PRO A 10 -4.92 39.07 30.65
N ARG A 11 -4.26 40.09 31.24
CA ARG A 11 -4.80 41.45 31.34
C ARG A 11 -4.94 42.06 29.94
N GLY A 12 -6.12 42.60 29.64
CA GLY A 12 -6.42 43.18 28.32
C GLY A 12 -6.87 42.16 27.26
N SER A 13 -6.77 40.85 27.52
CA SER A 13 -7.30 39.83 26.61
C SER A 13 -8.81 39.59 26.77
N GLY A 14 -9.42 40.05 27.85
CA GLY A 14 -10.84 39.80 28.14
C GLY A 14 -11.17 38.33 28.47
N THR A 15 -10.16 37.49 28.75
CA THR A 15 -10.30 36.08 29.12
C THR A 15 -9.54 35.77 30.41
N ASN A 16 -9.76 34.59 30.99
CA ASN A 16 -9.02 34.14 32.18
C ASN A 16 -7.57 33.68 31.89
N GLY A 17 -7.15 33.63 30.62
CA GLY A 17 -5.82 33.18 30.21
C GLY A 17 -5.58 31.68 30.30
N TYR A 18 -6.62 30.86 30.42
CA TYR A 18 -6.50 29.40 30.46
C TYR A 18 -6.15 28.83 29.09
N ILE A 19 -5.09 28.02 29.02
CA ILE A 19 -4.55 27.45 27.78
C ILE A 19 -4.69 25.93 27.83
N GLN A 20 -5.36 25.34 26.84
CA GLN A 20 -5.49 23.89 26.70
C GLN A 20 -4.62 23.37 25.55
N THR A 21 -4.18 22.12 25.68
CA THR A 21 -3.52 21.43 24.57
C THR A 21 -4.56 20.99 23.53
N ASN A 22 -4.21 21.05 22.25
CA ASN A 22 -5.06 20.53 21.19
C ASN A 22 -4.94 18.99 21.15
N LYS A 23 -6.01 18.28 21.55
CA LYS A 23 -6.07 16.81 21.54
C LYS A 23 -6.18 16.19 20.14
N PHE A 24 -6.62 16.95 19.15
CA PHE A 24 -6.75 16.50 17.76
C PHE A 24 -5.53 16.85 16.91
N PHE A 25 -4.51 17.47 17.50
CA PHE A 25 -3.29 17.81 16.78
C PHE A 25 -2.50 16.53 16.46
N VAL A 26 -2.61 16.08 15.22
CA VAL A 26 -1.76 15.02 14.69
C VAL A 26 -0.40 15.63 14.37
N ARG A 27 0.63 15.26 15.14
CA ARG A 27 2.01 15.66 14.85
C ARG A 27 2.38 15.10 13.48
N ALA A 28 2.65 16.00 12.52
CA ALA A 28 3.26 15.59 11.26
C ALA A 28 4.58 14.87 11.56
N LYS A 29 4.79 13.69 10.97
CA LYS A 29 6.10 13.02 10.98
C LYS A 29 7.06 13.82 10.09
N THR A 30 7.52 14.97 10.57
CA THR A 30 8.69 15.60 9.98
C THR A 30 9.90 14.80 10.46
N GLY A 31 10.59 14.17 9.51
CA GLY A 31 11.86 13.51 9.74
C GLY A 31 12.84 14.50 10.35
N ARG A 32 13.17 14.31 11.63
CA ARG A 32 14.42 14.78 12.20
C ARG A 32 15.22 13.56 12.60
N VAL A 33 16.12 13.20 11.69
CA VAL A 33 17.24 12.25 11.87
C VAL A 33 18.37 12.90 12.67
N THR A 34 18.20 14.11 13.21
CA THR A 34 19.26 14.79 13.96
C THR A 34 19.05 14.68 15.45
N GLU A 35 20.06 14.11 16.12
CA GLU A 35 20.29 14.06 17.57
C GLU A 35 19.34 13.18 18.38
N ASN A 36 19.58 11.87 18.34
CA ASN A 36 19.55 11.04 19.55
C ASN A 36 20.42 9.80 19.33
N THR A 37 21.74 10.02 19.35
CA THR A 37 22.74 8.98 19.63
C THR A 37 22.54 8.47 21.06
N LYS A 38 21.59 7.57 21.26
CA LYS A 38 21.47 6.70 22.44
C LYS A 38 20.53 5.55 22.08
N GLY A 39 21.15 4.44 21.66
CA GLY A 39 20.61 3.07 21.64
C GLY A 39 19.12 2.93 21.39
N PHE A 40 18.67 3.07 20.14
CA PHE A 40 17.39 2.52 19.73
C PHE A 40 17.62 1.06 19.31
N GLU A 41 17.11 0.13 20.11
CA GLU A 41 17.02 -1.29 19.77
C GLU A 41 16.42 -1.48 18.37
N ALA A 42 16.91 -2.53 17.69
CA ALA A 42 16.66 -2.90 16.30
C ALA A 42 15.19 -3.27 15.97
N GLY A 43 14.24 -2.40 16.27
CA GLY A 43 12.81 -2.65 16.04
C GLY A 43 11.91 -1.42 15.87
N GLN A 44 12.36 -0.21 16.23
CA GLN A 44 11.47 0.96 16.27
C GLN A 44 11.41 1.81 14.98
N GLY A 45 12.23 1.49 13.96
CA GLY A 45 12.10 2.04 12.60
C GLY A 45 10.92 1.48 11.79
N MET A 46 10.21 0.49 12.34
CA MET A 46 9.01 -0.10 11.74
C MET A 46 7.77 0.72 12.09
N THR A 47 7.58 1.92 11.53
CA THR A 47 6.32 2.67 11.71
C THR A 47 5.74 3.22 10.41
N GLY A 48 6.05 2.58 9.28
CA GLY A 48 5.43 2.86 7.97
C GLY A 48 4.85 1.62 7.30
N VAL A 49 5.49 0.45 7.43
CA VAL A 49 5.02 -0.84 6.87
C VAL A 49 5.42 -1.99 7.82
N THR A 50 4.91 -1.97 9.04
CA THR A 50 5.25 -2.96 10.09
C THR A 50 4.39 -4.21 10.01
N ARG A 51 3.31 -4.15 9.23
CA ARG A 51 2.42 -5.30 9.08
C ARG A 51 3.03 -6.23 8.05
N LYS A 52 3.27 -7.47 8.47
CA LYS A 52 3.61 -8.57 7.57
C LYS A 52 2.54 -8.64 6.48
N THR A 53 2.94 -9.01 5.27
CA THR A 53 2.02 -9.30 4.18
C THR A 53 0.96 -10.29 4.64
N ASN A 54 -0.31 -9.98 4.39
CA ASN A 54 -1.40 -10.93 4.61
C ASN A 54 -1.71 -11.62 3.28
N LYS A 55 -1.57 -12.94 3.25
CA LYS A 55 -1.79 -13.75 2.05
C LYS A 55 -3.24 -13.67 1.58
N ASP A 56 -4.19 -13.68 2.51
CA ASP A 56 -5.62 -13.60 2.21
C ASP A 56 -5.93 -12.32 1.41
N ILE A 57 -5.34 -11.20 1.80
CA ILE A 57 -5.58 -9.91 1.14
C ILE A 57 -5.01 -9.92 -0.30
N LEU A 58 -3.85 -10.54 -0.51
CA LEU A 58 -3.28 -10.68 -1.85
C LEU A 58 -4.14 -11.60 -2.73
N GLU A 59 -4.63 -12.71 -2.19
CA GLU A 59 -5.53 -13.63 -2.91
C GLU A 59 -6.86 -12.97 -3.27
N HIS A 60 -7.45 -12.22 -2.34
CA HIS A 60 -8.66 -11.45 -2.58
C HIS A 60 -8.46 -10.41 -3.69
N GLU A 61 -7.31 -9.75 -3.70
CA GLU A 61 -6.97 -8.76 -4.71
C GLU A 61 -6.78 -9.39 -6.09
N ARG A 62 -6.17 -10.57 -6.17
CA ARG A 62 -6.10 -11.36 -7.42
C ARG A 62 -7.49 -11.73 -7.95
N LYS A 63 -8.37 -12.24 -7.07
CA LYS A 63 -9.76 -12.55 -7.44
C LYS A 63 -10.52 -11.31 -7.90
N ARG A 64 -10.33 -10.18 -7.23
CA ARG A 64 -10.89 -8.88 -7.62
C ARG A 64 -10.41 -8.48 -9.02
N GLN A 65 -9.13 -8.62 -9.31
CA GLN A 65 -8.57 -8.29 -10.63
C GLN A 65 -9.17 -9.14 -11.75
N ILE A 66 -9.40 -10.43 -11.51
CA ILE A 66 -10.08 -11.30 -12.48
C ILE A 66 -11.51 -10.80 -12.72
N GLN A 67 -12.26 -10.52 -11.65
CA GLN A 67 -13.64 -10.04 -11.77
C GLN A 67 -13.73 -8.68 -12.46
N LEU A 68 -12.79 -7.77 -12.19
CA LEU A 68 -12.70 -6.47 -12.88
C LEU A 68 -12.45 -6.65 -14.38
N LYS A 69 -11.56 -7.57 -14.76
CA LYS A 69 -11.32 -7.85 -16.19
C LYS A 69 -12.56 -8.44 -16.86
N LEU A 70 -13.30 -9.32 -16.18
CA LEU A 70 -14.53 -9.92 -16.71
C LEU A 70 -15.64 -8.89 -16.88
N THR A 71 -15.88 -8.05 -15.88
CA THR A 71 -16.89 -6.97 -15.96
C THR A 71 -16.58 -5.97 -17.08
N VAL A 72 -15.31 -5.56 -17.22
CA VAL A 72 -14.89 -4.71 -18.36
C VAL A 72 -15.07 -5.42 -19.71
N LEU A 73 -14.94 -6.75 -19.77
CA LEU A 73 -15.17 -7.51 -20.98
C LEU A 73 -16.67 -7.61 -21.31
N GLU A 74 -17.50 -7.83 -20.30
CA GLU A 74 -18.96 -7.82 -20.40
C GLU A 74 -19.46 -6.49 -20.97
N ASP A 75 -19.06 -5.36 -20.38
CA ASP A 75 -19.44 -4.02 -20.84
C ASP A 75 -19.07 -3.82 -22.34
N LYS A 76 -17.86 -4.25 -22.73
CA LYS A 76 -17.41 -4.16 -24.13
C LYS A 76 -18.22 -5.03 -25.09
N LEU A 77 -18.65 -6.21 -24.66
CA LEU A 77 -19.46 -7.09 -25.51
C LEU A 77 -20.90 -6.58 -25.62
N VAL A 78 -21.44 -5.98 -24.55
CA VAL A 78 -22.74 -5.29 -24.58
C VAL A 78 -22.69 -4.10 -25.54
N ASP A 79 -21.65 -3.26 -25.46
CA ASP A 79 -21.46 -2.12 -26.37
C ASP A 79 -21.34 -2.54 -27.85
N GLN A 80 -20.81 -3.75 -28.09
CA GLN A 80 -20.69 -4.33 -29.44
C GLN A 80 -21.99 -4.97 -29.95
N GLY A 81 -23.04 -5.04 -29.11
CA GLY A 81 -24.35 -5.56 -29.49
C GLY A 81 -24.45 -7.09 -29.55
N TYR A 82 -23.58 -7.81 -28.81
CA TYR A 82 -23.70 -9.28 -28.68
C TYR A 82 -24.96 -9.67 -27.91
N THR A 83 -25.46 -10.88 -28.18
CA THR A 83 -26.60 -11.43 -27.43
C THR A 83 -26.16 -11.93 -26.06
N GLU A 84 -27.05 -11.90 -25.06
CA GLU A 84 -26.74 -12.33 -23.68
C GLU A 84 -26.17 -13.75 -23.61
N ALA A 85 -26.64 -14.67 -24.47
CA ALA A 85 -26.13 -16.04 -24.53
C ALA A 85 -24.66 -16.11 -24.97
N GLU A 86 -24.28 -15.37 -26.01
CA GLU A 86 -22.90 -15.32 -26.52
C GLU A 86 -21.95 -14.62 -25.52
N ILE A 87 -22.46 -13.63 -24.79
CA ILE A 87 -21.71 -12.93 -23.75
C ILE A 87 -21.34 -13.90 -22.62
N VAL A 88 -22.29 -14.72 -22.17
CA VAL A 88 -22.05 -15.71 -21.09
C VAL A 88 -21.00 -16.73 -21.51
N GLU A 89 -21.06 -17.27 -22.73
CA GLU A 89 -20.07 -18.23 -23.22
C GLU A 89 -18.66 -17.61 -23.27
N LYS A 90 -18.53 -16.41 -23.84
CA LYS A 90 -17.26 -15.68 -23.91
C LYS A 90 -16.70 -15.33 -22.53
N LEU A 91 -17.56 -14.97 -21.58
CA LEU A 91 -17.14 -14.69 -20.20
C LEU A 91 -16.64 -15.95 -19.49
N GLN A 92 -17.26 -17.11 -19.73
CA GLN A 92 -16.79 -18.38 -19.16
C GLN A 92 -15.41 -18.78 -19.71
N GLU A 93 -15.19 -18.60 -21.01
CA GLU A 93 -13.87 -18.81 -21.63
C GLU A 93 -12.82 -17.82 -21.11
N ALA A 94 -13.17 -16.54 -21.06
CA ALA A 94 -12.30 -15.50 -20.51
C ALA A 94 -11.95 -15.77 -19.04
N ARG A 95 -12.89 -16.28 -18.25
CA ARG A 95 -12.64 -16.64 -16.85
C ARG A 95 -11.61 -17.77 -16.74
N LYS A 96 -11.81 -18.87 -17.49
CA LYS A 96 -10.88 -20.01 -17.49
C LYS A 96 -9.46 -19.61 -17.92
N THR A 97 -9.36 -18.77 -18.95
CA THR A 97 -8.06 -18.28 -19.45
C THR A 97 -7.36 -17.37 -18.44
N LEU A 98 -8.09 -16.46 -17.77
CA LEU A 98 -7.53 -15.58 -16.74
C LEU A 98 -7.11 -16.36 -15.48
N GLU A 99 -7.91 -17.33 -15.03
CA GLU A 99 -7.56 -18.20 -13.90
C GLU A 99 -6.32 -19.05 -14.21
N ALA A 100 -6.22 -19.62 -15.42
CA ALA A 100 -5.04 -20.37 -15.86
C ALA A 100 -3.79 -19.49 -15.98
N PHE A 101 -3.93 -18.25 -16.47
CA PHE A 101 -2.83 -17.30 -16.55
C PHE A 101 -2.29 -16.93 -15.18
N VAL A 102 -3.17 -16.62 -14.21
CA VAL A 102 -2.78 -16.30 -12.83
C VAL A 102 -2.12 -17.49 -12.13
N ALA A 103 -2.64 -18.71 -12.34
CA ALA A 103 -2.01 -19.92 -11.80
C ALA A 103 -0.60 -20.15 -12.37
N LEU A 104 -0.34 -19.76 -13.62
CA LEU A 104 0.99 -19.84 -14.23
C LEU A 104 1.94 -18.79 -13.64
N GLU A 105 1.48 -17.58 -13.36
CA GLU A 105 2.27 -16.53 -12.67
C GLU A 105 2.70 -16.97 -11.27
N ASP A 106 1.83 -17.67 -10.53
CA ASP A 106 2.15 -18.21 -9.20
C ASP A 106 3.22 -19.31 -9.23
N SER A 107 3.34 -20.04 -10.35
CA SER A 107 4.37 -21.08 -10.53
C SER A 107 5.78 -20.54 -10.82
N GLY A 108 5.98 -19.21 -10.81
CA GLY A 108 7.28 -18.57 -10.98
C GLY A 108 7.78 -18.55 -12.43
N ARG A 109 6.96 -18.93 -13.41
CA ARG A 109 7.29 -18.81 -14.84
C ARG A 109 6.91 -17.42 -15.33
N SER A 110 7.72 -16.42 -14.95
CA SER A 110 7.59 -15.05 -15.45
C SER A 110 7.76 -15.03 -16.98
N THR A 111 6.67 -14.93 -17.73
CA THR A 111 6.73 -14.46 -19.11
C THR A 111 6.95 -12.96 -19.04
N ALA A 112 8.11 -12.50 -19.52
CA ALA A 112 8.57 -11.11 -19.44
C ALA A 112 7.72 -10.11 -20.27
N ILE A 113 6.49 -10.45 -20.63
CA ILE A 113 5.69 -9.78 -21.65
C ILE A 113 4.58 -8.88 -21.06
N VAL A 114 4.23 -9.00 -19.76
CA VAL A 114 3.13 -8.19 -19.16
C VAL A 114 3.58 -7.25 -18.02
N VAL A 115 4.88 -7.11 -17.74
CA VAL A 115 5.39 -6.22 -16.67
C VAL A 115 5.28 -4.72 -17.02
N ALA A 116 4.71 -4.37 -18.17
CA ALA A 116 4.45 -2.98 -18.53
C ALA A 116 3.23 -2.41 -17.76
N GLY A 117 3.41 -2.10 -16.47
CA GLY A 117 2.83 -0.87 -15.92
C GLY A 117 1.78 -0.94 -14.82
N THR A 118 1.67 -2.01 -14.03
CA THR A 118 0.91 -1.93 -12.77
C THR A 118 1.74 -1.22 -11.70
N LYS A 119 1.80 0.11 -11.78
CA LYS A 119 2.35 0.94 -10.70
C LYS A 119 1.53 0.64 -9.44
N VAL A 120 2.17 0.04 -8.43
CA VAL A 120 1.54 -0.22 -7.13
C VAL A 120 1.13 1.11 -6.54
N SER A 121 -0.16 1.28 -6.28
CA SER A 121 -0.69 2.53 -5.73
C SER A 121 -0.31 2.64 -4.25
N GLU A 122 -0.21 3.87 -3.74
CA GLU A 122 0.17 4.12 -2.34
C GLU A 122 -0.81 3.47 -1.34
N THR A 123 -2.06 3.22 -1.77
CA THR A 123 -3.11 2.57 -0.97
C THR A 123 -2.94 1.04 -0.87
N GLU A 124 -2.15 0.42 -1.75
CA GLU A 124 -1.93 -1.04 -1.80
C GLU A 124 -0.85 -1.51 -0.80
N THR A 125 -1.04 -1.15 0.47
CA THR A 125 -0.09 -1.40 1.57
C THR A 125 0.43 -2.85 1.66
N HIS A 126 -0.40 -3.84 1.36
CA HIS A 126 0.00 -5.26 1.40
C HIS A 126 0.84 -5.69 0.19
N LYS A 127 0.56 -5.16 -1.02
CA LYS A 127 1.43 -5.38 -2.19
C LYS A 127 2.78 -4.70 -1.97
N ILE A 128 2.77 -3.48 -1.41
CA ILE A 128 4.00 -2.77 -1.04
C ILE A 128 4.79 -3.58 0.01
N ALA A 129 4.12 -4.10 1.03
CA ALA A 129 4.76 -4.94 2.05
C ALA A 129 5.40 -6.21 1.45
N ASP A 130 4.72 -6.85 0.49
CA ASP A 130 5.24 -8.04 -0.17
C ASP A 130 6.46 -7.75 -1.03
N LEU A 131 6.40 -6.69 -1.85
CA LEU A 131 7.53 -6.22 -2.64
C LEU A 131 8.73 -5.82 -1.76
N LEU A 132 8.47 -5.19 -0.61
CA LEU A 132 9.53 -4.87 0.35
C LEU A 132 10.14 -6.13 0.96
N LEU A 133 9.35 -7.17 1.19
CA LEU A 133 9.80 -8.46 1.71
C LEU A 133 10.64 -9.22 0.67
N GLU A 134 10.19 -9.27 -0.58
CA GLU A 134 10.95 -9.84 -1.71
C GLU A 134 12.27 -9.10 -1.92
N ARG A 135 12.24 -7.76 -1.95
CA ARG A 135 13.44 -6.93 -2.04
C ARG A 135 14.38 -7.28 -0.89
N ARG A 136 13.90 -7.30 0.36
CA ARG A 136 14.74 -7.68 1.51
C ARG A 136 15.36 -9.08 1.35
N ASN A 137 14.60 -10.06 0.87
CA ASN A 137 15.10 -11.42 0.66
C ASN A 137 16.16 -11.48 -0.46
N ARG A 138 15.97 -10.72 -1.55
CA ARG A 138 16.96 -10.58 -2.62
C ARG A 138 18.28 -9.98 -2.11
N TRP A 139 18.21 -8.95 -1.27
CA TRP A 139 19.41 -8.33 -0.69
C TRP A 139 20.15 -9.29 0.24
N LYS A 140 19.42 -10.04 1.06
CA LYS A 140 19.98 -11.12 1.89
C LYS A 140 20.70 -12.18 1.06
N HIS A 141 20.11 -12.60 -0.07
CA HIS A 141 20.74 -13.58 -0.97
C HIS A 141 22.03 -13.05 -1.61
N LEU A 142 22.11 -11.74 -1.86
CA LEU A 142 23.30 -11.07 -2.38
C LEU A 142 24.34 -10.72 -1.30
N GLY A 143 24.11 -11.09 -0.03
CA GLY A 143 25.03 -10.81 1.08
C GLY A 143 25.12 -9.33 1.49
N LEU A 144 24.23 -8.47 0.99
CA LEU A 144 24.16 -7.06 1.38
C LEU A 144 23.13 -6.87 2.50
N SER A 145 23.54 -6.24 3.60
CA SER A 145 22.57 -5.73 4.59
C SER A 145 21.90 -4.48 4.03
N TRP A 146 20.57 -4.47 4.04
CA TRP A 146 19.81 -3.29 3.69
C TRP A 146 19.97 -2.23 4.79
N ASN A 147 20.86 -1.26 4.57
CA ASN A 147 20.89 0.00 5.31
C ASN A 147 20.11 1.04 4.50
N ARG A 148 19.05 1.60 5.10
CA ARG A 148 18.18 2.59 4.48
C ARG A 148 18.52 3.97 5.02
N ASP A 149 19.75 4.40 4.82
CA ASP A 149 20.26 5.70 5.32
C ASP A 149 20.62 6.71 4.21
N ASP A 150 20.22 6.46 2.96
CA ASP A 150 20.25 7.46 1.87
C ASP A 150 18.83 7.88 1.42
#